data_AF-A0A1E5A0V9-F1
#
_entry.id   AF-A0A1E5A0V9-F1
#
_cell.length_a   1.000
_cell.length_b   1.000
_cell.length_c   1.000
_cell.angle_alpha   90.00
_cell.angle_beta   90.00
_cell.angle_gamma   90.00
#
_symmetry.space_group_name_H-M   'P 1'
#
loop_
_entity.id
_entity.type
_entity.pdbx_description
1 polymer ?
#
loop_
_entity_poly.entity_id
_entity_poly.type
_entity_poly.pdbx_seq_one_letter_code
_entity_poly.pdbx_strand_id
1 'polypeptide(L)'
;MPEQSAKTETIMLKRPTTIEGVLKRLANFRSPEATVASKQFVAQPTDLFISTYSKSGTTWMQQVVHQLRTGGDAAFEEISSVVPWLESAVDMDIDPGMPQTGGFRAFKCHLMYCDIPKGGRYITVFRDPATVLISFYRFFEGWWFEPGSITLDDFARELFIKDVP
;
A
#
# COMPACT_ATOMS: atom_id res chain seq x y z
N MET A 1 -19.81 43.00 -23.89
CA MET A 1 -19.70 41.53 -23.80
C MET A 1 -19.54 41.18 -22.33
N PRO A 2 -20.44 40.41 -21.70
CA PRO A 2 -20.26 40.03 -20.31
C PRO A 2 -19.40 38.75 -20.22
N GLU A 3 -18.32 38.82 -19.44
CA GLU A 3 -17.51 37.68 -19.01
C GLU A 3 -18.38 36.70 -18.20
N GLN A 4 -18.47 35.46 -18.67
CA GLN A 4 -18.97 34.35 -17.87
C GLN A 4 -17.82 33.78 -17.04
N SER A 5 -17.78 34.19 -15.77
CA SER A 5 -17.00 33.50 -14.74
C SER A 5 -17.58 32.09 -14.55
N ALA A 6 -16.87 31.07 -15.02
CA ALA A 6 -17.19 29.68 -14.75
C ALA A 6 -16.89 29.39 -13.27
N LYS A 7 -17.95 29.12 -12.49
CA LYS A 7 -17.82 28.65 -11.11
C LYS A 7 -17.31 27.21 -11.13
N THR A 8 -16.09 26.99 -10.65
CA THR A 8 -15.60 25.64 -10.33
C THR A 8 -16.39 25.12 -9.13
N GLU A 9 -17.38 24.25 -9.35
CA GLU A 9 -18.02 23.50 -8.26
C GLU A 9 -16.98 22.59 -7.61
N THR A 10 -16.66 22.86 -6.35
CA THR A 10 -15.86 21.95 -5.53
C THR A 10 -16.70 20.73 -5.21
N ILE A 11 -16.50 19.64 -5.95
CA ILE A 11 -17.09 18.35 -5.64
C ILE A 11 -16.57 17.91 -4.27
N MET A 12 -17.43 17.95 -3.24
CA MET A 12 -17.10 17.37 -1.95
C MET A 12 -17.06 15.84 -2.07
N LEU A 13 -15.85 15.28 -2.14
CA LEU A 13 -15.63 13.84 -2.08
C LEU A 13 -16.09 13.33 -0.71
N LYS A 14 -17.22 12.63 -0.67
CA LYS A 14 -17.71 11.93 0.54
C LYS A 14 -17.11 10.53 0.60
N ARG A 15 -16.72 10.08 1.79
CA ARG A 15 -16.31 8.67 1.94
C ARG A 15 -17.54 7.77 1.85
N PRO A 16 -17.38 6.54 1.34
CA PRO A 16 -18.39 5.49 1.43
C PRO A 16 -18.92 5.33 2.85
N THR A 17 -20.22 5.04 2.96
CA THR A 17 -20.85 4.62 4.21
C THR A 17 -21.23 3.13 4.22
N THR A 18 -21.04 2.43 3.09
CA THR A 18 -21.40 1.02 2.90
C THR A 18 -20.21 0.19 2.43
N ILE A 19 -20.23 -1.12 2.72
CA ILE A 19 -19.21 -2.08 2.24
C ILE A 19 -19.10 -2.06 0.71
N GLU A 20 -20.22 -2.04 -0.01
CA GLU A 20 -20.22 -1.97 -1.47
C GLU A 20 -19.49 -0.72 -1.99
N GLY A 21 -19.70 0.43 -1.34
CA GLY A 21 -19.00 1.66 -1.69
C GLY A 21 -17.49 1.56 -1.41
N VAL A 22 -17.08 0.89 -0.33
CA VAL A 22 -15.66 0.61 -0.04
C VAL A 22 -15.06 -0.30 -1.11
N LEU A 23 -15.73 -1.39 -1.47
CA LEU A 23 -15.28 -2.32 -2.51
C LEU A 23 -15.12 -1.63 -3.87
N LYS A 24 -16.09 -0.80 -4.26
CA LYS A 24 -16.01 0.01 -5.48
C LYS A 24 -14.81 0.96 -5.46
N ARG A 25 -14.51 1.56 -4.30
CA ARG A 25 -13.34 2.44 -4.14
C ARG A 25 -12.04 1.64 -4.22
N LEU A 26 -11.97 0.47 -3.57
CA LEU A 26 -10.80 -0.42 -3.60
C LEU A 26 -10.47 -0.91 -5.01
N ALA A 27 -11.50 -1.22 -5.81
CA ALA A 27 -11.33 -1.63 -7.20
C ALA A 27 -10.63 -0.56 -8.07
N ASN A 28 -10.65 0.70 -7.64
CA ASN A 28 -10.01 1.83 -8.32
C ASN A 28 -8.83 2.40 -7.50
N PHE A 29 -8.33 1.66 -6.50
CA PHE A 29 -7.27 2.16 -5.62
C PHE A 29 -5.94 2.39 -6.35
N ARG A 30 -5.68 1.59 -7.38
CA ARG A 30 -4.43 1.57 -8.13
C ARG A 30 -4.73 1.72 -9.62
N SER A 31 -3.89 2.45 -10.33
CA SER A 31 -4.03 2.57 -11.77
C SER A 31 -3.77 1.23 -12.49
N PRO A 32 -4.35 1.02 -13.68
CA PRO A 32 -3.96 -0.08 -14.56
C PRO A 32 -2.47 -0.09 -14.86
N GLU A 33 -1.86 1.09 -15.04
CA GLU A 33 -0.45 1.28 -15.35
C GLU A 33 0.45 0.77 -14.22
N ALA A 34 0.18 1.16 -12.97
CA ALA A 34 0.91 0.67 -11.80
C ALA A 34 0.74 -0.84 -11.62
N THR A 35 -0.45 -1.38 -11.91
CA THR A 35 -0.70 -2.82 -11.88
C THR A 35 0.15 -3.58 -12.90
N VAL A 36 0.25 -3.07 -14.14
CA VAL A 36 1.10 -3.66 -15.19
C VAL A 36 2.57 -3.56 -14.83
N ALA A 37 3.03 -2.39 -14.41
CA ALA A 37 4.43 -2.15 -14.03
C ALA A 37 4.88 -3.07 -12.89
N SER A 38 4.04 -3.22 -11.85
CA SER A 38 4.32 -4.13 -10.74
C SER A 38 4.48 -5.58 -11.17
N LYS A 39 3.67 -6.05 -12.13
CA LYS A 39 3.74 -7.43 -12.65
C LYS A 39 4.93 -7.66 -13.57
N GLN A 40 5.37 -6.62 -14.27
CA GLN A 40 6.51 -6.67 -15.19
C GLN A 40 7.85 -6.37 -14.51
N PHE A 41 7.85 -6.04 -13.22
CA PHE A 41 9.07 -5.72 -12.49
C PHE A 41 10.04 -6.91 -12.48
N VAL A 42 11.25 -6.67 -13.00
CA VAL A 42 12.34 -7.64 -13.03
C VAL A 42 13.25 -7.41 -11.83
N ALA A 43 13.25 -8.35 -10.89
CA ALA A 43 14.08 -8.27 -9.71
C ALA A 43 15.56 -8.53 -10.01
N GLN A 44 16.44 -7.87 -9.26
CA GLN A 44 17.86 -8.15 -9.20
C GLN A 44 18.16 -9.07 -7.99
N PRO A 45 19.25 -9.88 -8.03
CA PRO A 45 19.66 -10.74 -6.92
C PRO A 45 19.90 -10.01 -5.58
N THR A 46 20.17 -8.71 -5.64
CA THR A 46 20.41 -7.85 -4.48
C THR A 46 19.16 -7.14 -3.97
N ASP A 47 18.05 -7.17 -4.72
CA ASP A 47 16.81 -6.53 -4.30
C ASP A 47 16.22 -7.23 -3.08
N LEU A 48 15.63 -6.44 -2.18
CA LEU A 48 14.95 -6.91 -0.99
C LEU A 48 13.46 -6.55 -1.02
N PHE A 49 12.60 -7.55 -0.90
CA PHE A 49 11.15 -7.37 -0.80
C PHE A 49 10.67 -7.62 0.64
N ILE A 50 10.11 -6.59 1.27
CA ILE A 50 9.41 -6.68 2.54
C ILE A 50 7.97 -7.08 2.23
N SER A 51 7.74 -8.39 2.16
CA SER A 51 6.46 -9.00 1.81
C SER A 51 5.67 -9.30 3.06
N THR A 52 4.61 -8.53 3.31
CA THR A 52 3.80 -8.69 4.53
C THR A 52 2.33 -8.73 4.14
N TYR A 53 1.49 -9.42 4.91
CA TYR A 53 0.07 -9.11 4.84
C TYR A 53 -0.15 -7.67 5.33
N SER A 54 -1.10 -6.97 4.72
CA SER A 54 -1.43 -5.59 5.09
C SER A 54 -1.63 -5.46 6.61
N LYS A 55 -0.99 -4.44 7.22
CA LYS A 55 -1.09 -4.13 8.66
C LYS A 55 -0.35 -5.08 9.62
N SER A 56 0.48 -5.99 9.10
CA SER A 56 1.32 -6.89 9.90
C SER A 56 2.66 -6.29 10.34
N GLY A 57 2.87 -4.98 10.20
CA GLY A 57 4.10 -4.30 10.65
C GLY A 57 5.05 -3.86 9.53
N THR A 58 4.54 -3.68 8.31
CA THR A 58 5.32 -3.29 7.12
C THR A 58 6.14 -2.02 7.34
N THR A 59 5.53 -0.95 7.87
CA THR A 59 6.22 0.33 8.14
C THR A 59 7.40 0.15 9.10
N TRP A 60 7.23 -0.65 10.15
CA TRP A 60 8.31 -0.93 11.09
C TRP A 60 9.46 -1.68 10.42
N MET A 61 9.15 -2.68 9.60
CA MET A 61 10.17 -3.42 8.86
C MET A 61 10.87 -2.57 7.79
N GLN A 62 10.14 -1.69 7.09
CA GLN A 62 10.74 -0.73 6.16
C GLN A 62 11.75 0.16 6.89
N GLN A 63 11.41 0.67 8.07
CA GLN A 63 12.32 1.46 8.90
C GLN A 63 13.56 0.66 9.29
N VAL A 64 13.39 -0.54 9.86
CA VAL A 64 14.53 -1.41 10.25
C VAL A 64 15.48 -1.65 9.07
N VAL A 65 14.94 -2.04 7.91
CA VAL A 65 15.73 -2.29 6.70
C VAL A 65 16.44 -1.03 6.23
N HIS A 66 15.74 0.10 6.14
CA HIS A 66 16.29 1.35 5.66
C HIS A 66 17.45 1.82 6.55
N GLN A 67 17.21 1.86 7.86
CA GLN A 67 18.21 2.28 8.85
C GLN A 67 19.46 1.40 8.81
N LEU A 68 19.30 0.07 8.69
CA LEU A 68 20.44 -0.86 8.60
C LEU A 68 21.27 -0.65 7.33
N ARG A 69 20.63 -0.43 6.18
CA ARG A 69 21.35 -0.31 4.90
C ARG A 69 22.01 1.06 4.69
N THR A 70 21.52 2.10 5.35
CA THR A 70 22.07 3.47 5.23
C THR A 70 22.99 3.86 6.39
N GLY A 71 23.09 3.04 7.44
CA GLY A 71 23.84 3.39 8.65
C GLY A 71 23.13 4.42 9.52
N GLY A 72 21.80 4.43 9.50
CA GLY A 72 20.99 5.31 10.35
C GLY A 72 20.52 6.61 9.69
N ASP A 73 20.54 6.69 8.35
CA ASP A 73 20.07 7.89 7.66
C ASP A 73 18.55 8.07 7.83
N ALA A 74 18.16 9.25 8.30
CA ALA A 74 16.78 9.66 8.53
C ALA A 74 16.36 10.83 7.63
N ALA A 75 17.18 11.20 6.62
CA ALA A 75 16.92 12.30 5.70
C ALA A 75 15.93 11.90 4.59
N PHE A 76 14.69 11.61 4.98
CA PHE A 76 13.57 11.34 4.07
C PHE A 76 12.26 11.83 4.69
N GLU A 77 11.28 12.17 3.85
CA GLU A 77 9.98 12.70 4.31
C GLU A 77 9.04 11.58 4.79
N GLU A 78 8.91 10.49 4.01
CA GLU A 78 8.05 9.35 4.31
C GLU A 78 8.76 8.05 3.94
N ILE A 79 8.55 6.98 4.70
CA ILE A 79 9.35 5.75 4.52
C ILE A 79 9.15 5.11 3.14
N SER A 80 8.00 5.32 2.49
CA SER A 80 7.74 4.82 1.13
C SER A 80 8.41 5.65 0.04
N SER A 81 9.00 6.81 0.33
CA SER A 81 9.84 7.51 -0.66
C SER A 81 11.20 6.82 -0.83
N VAL A 82 11.68 6.16 0.23
CA VAL A 82 12.99 5.47 0.23
C VAL A 82 12.88 3.94 0.21
N VAL A 83 11.76 3.37 0.64
CA VAL A 83 11.42 1.94 0.53
C VAL A 83 10.04 1.81 -0.11
N PRO A 84 9.92 2.03 -1.44
CA PRO A 84 8.64 2.22 -2.11
C PRO A 84 7.70 1.01 -2.04
N TRP A 85 6.40 1.32 -2.13
CA TRP A 85 5.39 0.30 -2.39
C TRP A 85 5.52 -0.13 -3.84
N LEU A 86 6.09 -1.31 -4.10
CA LEU A 86 6.34 -1.74 -5.48
C LEU A 86 5.08 -1.63 -6.34
N GLU A 87 3.97 -2.11 -5.79
CA GLU A 87 2.73 -2.19 -6.53
C GLU A 87 2.09 -0.83 -6.86
N SER A 88 2.43 0.22 -6.10
CA SER A 88 1.89 1.57 -6.27
C SER A 88 2.98 2.60 -6.59
N ALA A 89 4.20 2.17 -6.91
CA ALA A 89 5.33 3.07 -7.12
C ALA A 89 5.07 4.05 -8.27
N VAL A 90 4.54 3.57 -9.39
CA VAL A 90 4.20 4.38 -10.56
C VAL A 90 3.13 5.43 -10.23
N ASP A 91 2.12 5.08 -9.43
CA ASP A 91 1.07 6.03 -8.99
C ASP A 91 1.63 7.13 -8.07
N MET A 92 2.82 6.91 -7.52
CA MET A 92 3.54 7.85 -6.66
C MET A 92 4.68 8.56 -7.41
N ASP A 93 4.74 8.46 -8.74
CA ASP A 93 5.81 9.00 -9.59
C ASP A 93 7.21 8.47 -9.23
N ILE A 94 7.29 7.23 -8.72
CA ILE A 94 8.54 6.55 -8.38
C ILE A 94 8.83 5.47 -9.42
N ASP A 95 9.99 5.56 -10.07
CA ASP A 95 10.53 4.47 -10.89
C ASP A 95 11.23 3.43 -9.99
N PRO A 96 10.66 2.23 -9.79
CA PRO A 96 11.28 1.20 -8.95
C PRO A 96 12.56 0.63 -9.58
N GLY A 97 12.83 0.91 -10.86
CA GLY A 97 14.04 0.59 -11.60
C GLY A 97 15.27 1.34 -11.11
N MET A 98 15.09 2.54 -10.54
CA MET A 98 16.19 3.42 -10.19
C MET A 98 16.99 2.94 -8.97
N PRO A 99 18.31 3.25 -8.91
CA PRO A 99 19.10 3.00 -7.71
C PRO A 99 18.52 3.69 -6.48
N GLN A 100 18.63 3.03 -5.32
CA GLN A 100 18.24 3.57 -4.02
C GLN A 100 19.47 3.79 -3.14
N THR A 101 19.39 4.72 -2.19
CA THR A 101 20.40 4.94 -1.15
C THR A 101 20.55 3.70 -0.26
N GLY A 102 21.77 3.44 0.23
CA GLY A 102 22.06 2.31 1.14
C GLY A 102 22.49 1.01 0.44
N GLY A 103 23.02 1.10 -0.78
CA GLY A 103 23.74 0.00 -1.45
C GLY A 103 22.88 -1.06 -2.15
N PHE A 104 21.64 -1.27 -1.73
CA PHE A 104 20.70 -2.15 -2.42
C PHE A 104 19.26 -1.61 -2.39
N ARG A 105 18.45 -1.98 -3.39
CA ARG A 105 17.05 -1.57 -3.47
C ARG A 105 16.20 -2.41 -2.52
N ALA A 106 15.28 -1.75 -1.83
CA ALA A 106 14.31 -2.38 -0.97
C ALA A 106 12.91 -1.88 -1.31
N PHE A 107 11.93 -2.76 -1.21
CA PHE A 107 10.53 -2.49 -1.57
C PHE A 107 9.62 -3.07 -0.50
N LYS A 108 8.48 -2.42 -0.23
CA LYS A 108 7.37 -3.09 0.47
C LYS A 108 6.41 -3.72 -0.55
N CYS A 109 5.86 -4.86 -0.20
CA CYS A 109 4.85 -5.57 -0.98
C CYS A 109 3.78 -6.22 -0.10
N HIS A 110 2.57 -6.30 -0.65
CA HIS A 110 1.43 -7.08 -0.14
C HIS A 110 1.00 -8.20 -1.09
N LEU A 111 1.82 -8.48 -2.11
CA LEU A 111 1.59 -9.53 -3.10
C LEU A 111 1.67 -10.93 -2.50
N MET A 112 0.83 -11.82 -3.02
CA MET A 112 0.88 -13.25 -2.71
C MET A 112 2.13 -13.90 -3.29
N TYR A 113 2.47 -15.09 -2.79
CA TYR A 113 3.64 -15.83 -3.25
C TYR A 113 3.67 -16.03 -4.76
N CYS A 114 2.52 -16.25 -5.41
CA CYS A 114 2.49 -16.47 -6.85
C CYS A 114 2.82 -15.20 -7.66
N ASP A 115 2.53 -14.02 -7.12
CA ASP A 115 2.59 -12.75 -7.87
C ASP A 115 3.83 -11.89 -7.54
N ILE A 116 4.49 -12.16 -6.41
CA ILE A 116 5.68 -11.40 -6.01
C ILE A 116 6.84 -11.63 -6.99
N PRO A 117 7.60 -10.59 -7.39
CA PRO A 117 8.76 -10.73 -8.28
C PRO A 117 9.75 -11.76 -7.78
N LYS A 118 10.34 -12.53 -8.70
CA LYS A 118 11.26 -13.64 -8.41
C LYS A 118 12.71 -13.25 -8.65
N GLY A 119 13.62 -13.85 -7.87
CA GLY A 119 15.07 -13.67 -8.02
C GLY A 119 15.72 -12.74 -6.99
N GLY A 120 14.95 -12.04 -6.15
CA GLY A 120 15.50 -11.23 -5.04
C GLY A 120 15.49 -11.96 -3.69
N ARG A 121 15.65 -11.19 -2.62
CA ARG A 121 15.55 -11.62 -1.21
C ARG A 121 14.22 -11.16 -0.61
N TYR A 122 13.72 -11.87 0.40
CA TYR A 122 12.41 -11.58 0.99
C TYR A 122 12.50 -11.54 2.51
N ILE A 123 11.83 -10.56 3.11
CA ILE A 123 11.50 -10.55 4.54
C ILE A 123 9.99 -10.59 4.65
N THR A 124 9.48 -11.56 5.40
CA THR A 124 8.05 -11.67 5.70
C THR A 124 7.80 -11.56 7.18
N VAL A 125 6.77 -10.77 7.51
CA VAL A 125 6.33 -10.54 8.89
C VAL A 125 4.95 -11.12 9.06
N PHE A 126 4.83 -12.05 10.00
CA PHE A 126 3.57 -12.61 10.44
C PHE A 126 3.14 -11.95 11.74
N ARG A 127 1.84 -11.69 11.87
CA ARG A 127 1.22 -11.12 13.05
C ARG A 127 -0.08 -11.87 13.31
N ASP A 128 -0.44 -12.00 14.58
CA ASP A 128 -1.71 -12.60 14.99
C ASP A 128 -2.90 -12.01 14.18
N PRO A 129 -3.66 -12.83 13.44
CA PRO A 129 -4.68 -12.35 12.51
C PRO A 129 -5.80 -11.57 13.21
N ALA A 130 -6.14 -11.90 14.46
CA ALA A 130 -7.14 -11.14 15.20
C ALA A 130 -6.66 -9.71 15.46
N THR A 131 -5.39 -9.51 15.84
CA THR A 131 -4.82 -8.16 15.98
C THR A 131 -4.66 -7.44 14.63
N VAL A 132 -4.37 -8.16 13.55
CA VAL A 132 -4.30 -7.59 12.20
C VAL A 132 -5.67 -7.06 11.78
N LEU A 133 -6.75 -7.82 11.98
CA LEU A 133 -8.11 -7.39 11.67
C LEU A 133 -8.46 -6.06 12.34
N ILE A 134 -8.18 -5.92 13.65
CA ILE A 134 -8.44 -4.67 14.37
C ILE A 134 -7.62 -3.51 13.79
N SER A 135 -6.33 -3.74 13.52
CA SER A 135 -5.45 -2.74 12.90
C SER A 135 -5.92 -2.33 11.51
N PHE A 136 -6.45 -3.27 10.73
CA PHE A 136 -6.96 -3.04 9.38
C PHE A 136 -8.27 -2.26 9.39
N TYR A 137 -9.22 -2.66 10.23
CA TYR A 137 -10.47 -1.93 10.43
C TYR A 137 -10.19 -0.47 10.81
N ARG A 138 -9.34 -0.24 11.83
CA ARG A 138 -9.02 1.12 12.29
C ARG A 138 -8.27 1.95 11.26
N PHE A 139 -7.49 1.31 10.38
CA PHE A 139 -6.82 2.00 9.29
C PHE A 139 -7.80 2.41 8.18
N PHE A 140 -8.88 1.64 7.97
CA PHE A 140 -9.89 1.97 6.97
C PHE A 140 -10.91 2.98 7.49
N GLU A 141 -11.26 2.91 8.78
CA GLU A 141 -12.17 3.85 9.41
C GLU A 141 -11.62 5.30 9.34
N GLY A 142 -12.39 6.23 8.77
CA GLY A 142 -11.98 7.63 8.61
C GLY A 142 -11.05 7.90 7.42
N TRP A 143 -10.56 6.87 6.74
CA TRP A 143 -9.78 7.02 5.50
C TRP A 143 -10.53 6.47 4.28
N TRP A 144 -11.02 5.25 4.39
CA TRP A 144 -11.72 4.51 3.36
C TRP A 144 -13.24 4.61 3.44
N PHE A 145 -13.79 4.71 4.64
CA PHE A 145 -15.22 4.89 4.91
C PHE A 145 -15.45 5.88 6.07
N GLU A 146 -16.68 6.38 6.22
CA GLU A 146 -17.01 7.31 7.30
C GLU A 146 -16.98 6.63 8.68
N PRO A 147 -16.42 7.26 9.72
CA PRO A 147 -16.35 6.65 11.06
C PRO A 147 -17.71 6.18 11.57
N GLY A 148 -17.76 4.93 12.08
CA GLY A 148 -19.00 4.33 12.59
C GLY A 148 -20.03 3.89 11.54
N SER A 149 -19.76 4.04 10.23
CA SER A 149 -20.73 3.64 9.20
C SER A 149 -20.73 2.14 8.87
N ILE A 150 -19.64 1.44 9.17
CA ILE A 150 -19.44 0.01 8.89
C ILE A 150 -19.03 -0.67 10.19
N THR A 151 -19.63 -1.80 10.54
CA THR A 151 -19.27 -2.54 11.76
C THR A 151 -17.99 -3.36 11.56
N LEU A 152 -17.33 -3.71 12.67
CA LEU A 152 -16.18 -4.60 12.62
C LEU A 152 -16.52 -5.99 12.08
N ASP A 153 -17.72 -6.52 12.37
CA ASP A 153 -18.16 -7.84 11.89
C ASP A 153 -18.38 -7.83 10.38
N ASP A 154 -19.07 -6.82 9.84
CA ASP A 154 -19.26 -6.66 8.40
C ASP A 154 -17.91 -6.51 7.68
N PHE A 155 -17.02 -5.68 8.23
CA PHE A 155 -15.68 -5.51 7.69
C PHE A 155 -14.89 -6.82 7.68
N ALA A 156 -14.93 -7.57 8.78
CA ALA A 156 -14.22 -8.84 8.90
C ALA A 156 -14.71 -9.85 7.87
N ARG A 157 -16.03 -10.01 7.72
CA ARG A 157 -16.62 -10.96 6.76
C ARG A 157 -16.31 -10.61 5.32
N GLU A 158 -16.41 -9.33 4.97
CA GLU A 158 -16.40 -8.90 3.57
C GLU A 158 -15.02 -8.53 3.02
N LEU A 159 -14.07 -8.16 3.89
CA LEU A 159 -12.75 -7.64 3.48
C LEU A 159 -11.55 -8.39 4.06
N PHE A 160 -11.74 -9.19 5.12
CA PHE A 160 -10.63 -9.84 5.82
C PHE A 160 -10.63 -11.37 5.71
N ILE A 161 -11.78 -12.00 5.92
CA ILE A 161 -11.95 -13.46 5.94
C ILE A 161 -12.48 -13.99 4.60
N LYS A 162 -12.90 -13.08 3.70
CA LYS A 162 -13.42 -13.47 2.38
C LYS A 162 -12.34 -14.28 1.65
N ASP A 163 -12.73 -15.47 1.21
CA ASP A 163 -11.87 -16.50 0.59
C ASP A 163 -10.93 -17.28 1.53
N VAL A 164 -11.47 -17.82 2.63
CA VAL A 164 -11.03 -19.14 3.09
C VAL A 164 -11.80 -20.18 2.28
N PRO A 165 -11.16 -21.00 1.42
CA PRO A 165 -11.85 -22.13 0.80
C PRO A 165 -12.48 -23.08 1.83
#